data_AF-A0A1G0GQ74-F1
#
_entry.id   AF-A0A1G0GQ74-F1
#
_cell.length_a   1.000
_cell.length_b   1.000
_cell.length_c   1.000
_cell.angle_alpha   90.00
_cell.angle_beta   90.00
_cell.angle_gamma   90.00
#
_symmetry.space_group_name_H-M   'P 1'
#
loop_
_entity.id
_entity.type
_entity.pdbx_description
1 polymer ?
#
loop_
_entity_poly.entity_id
_entity_poly.type
_entity_poly.pdbx_seq_one_letter_code
_entity_poly.pdbx_strand_id
1 'polypeptide(L)'
;MRYKLGRLAVDSNHKGKKIGFYLLIDGLKRSLLISDQIGINAIIVDAKDANAANFYRHFGFIEFPSNKLKLFLPINTIKALNL
;
A
#
# COMPACT_ATOMS: atom_id res chain seq x y z
N MET A 1 11.52 9.42 7.44
CA MET A 1 10.59 10.18 6.58
C MET A 1 9.36 9.31 6.26
N ARG A 2 8.17 9.88 5.99
CA ARG A 2 6.93 9.11 5.70
C ARG A 2 6.52 9.32 4.24
N TYR A 3 6.26 8.25 3.48
CA TYR A 3 5.73 8.31 2.12
C TYR A 3 4.28 7.79 2.11
N LYS A 4 3.37 8.54 1.50
CA LYS A 4 1.94 8.23 1.49
C LYS A 4 1.50 7.84 0.08
N LEU A 5 0.84 6.69 -0.06
CA LEU A 5 0.14 6.37 -1.30
C LEU A 5 -1.11 7.26 -1.36
N GLY A 6 -1.13 8.21 -2.27
CA GLY A 6 -2.17 9.24 -2.33
C GLY A 6 -3.56 8.67 -2.64
N ARG A 7 -3.68 7.92 -3.74
CA ARG A 7 -4.94 7.31 -4.20
C ARG A 7 -4.66 6.03 -4.99
N LEU A 8 -5.50 5.03 -4.80
CA LEU A 8 -5.55 3.82 -5.63
C LEU A 8 -7.02 3.53 -5.93
N ALA A 9 -7.36 3.42 -7.21
CA ALA A 9 -8.72 3.17 -7.66
C ALA A 9 -8.70 2.25 -8.88
N VAL A 10 -9.75 1.45 -9.03
CA VAL A 10 -10.02 0.63 -10.21
C VAL A 10 -11.41 0.99 -10.70
N ASP A 11 -11.56 1.11 -12.01
CA ASP A 11 -12.85 1.30 -12.65
C ASP A 11 -13.86 0.20 -12.25
N SER A 12 -15.14 0.55 -12.08
CA SER A 12 -16.16 -0.37 -11.60
C SER A 12 -16.37 -1.56 -12.53
N ASN A 13 -16.24 -1.39 -13.85
CA ASN A 13 -16.39 -2.46 -14.84
C ASN A 13 -15.21 -3.45 -14.82
N HIS A 14 -14.18 -3.14 -14.03
CA HIS A 14 -12.94 -3.90 -13.95
C HIS A 14 -12.62 -4.40 -12.53
N LYS A 15 -13.57 -4.26 -11.59
CA LYS A 15 -13.47 -4.87 -10.26
C LYS A 15 -13.39 -6.40 -10.37
N GLY A 16 -12.73 -7.03 -9.39
CA GLY A 16 -12.55 -8.49 -9.35
C GLY A 16 -11.49 -9.06 -10.30
N LYS A 17 -11.00 -8.28 -11.27
CA LYS A 17 -9.98 -8.72 -12.26
C LYS A 17 -8.53 -8.59 -11.78
N LYS A 18 -8.30 -8.51 -10.46
CA LYS A 18 -6.98 -8.29 -9.83
C LYS A 18 -6.22 -7.04 -10.30
N ILE A 19 -6.85 -6.08 -11.00
CA ILE A 19 -6.17 -4.85 -11.45
C ILE A 19 -5.64 -4.03 -10.26
N GLY A 20 -6.42 -3.93 -9.18
CA GLY A 20 -5.99 -3.24 -7.96
C GLY A 20 -4.74 -3.86 -7.32
N PHE A 21 -4.57 -5.18 -7.44
CA PHE A 21 -3.35 -5.88 -7.03
C PHE A 21 -2.15 -5.38 -7.85
N TYR A 22 -2.25 -5.40 -9.19
CA TYR A 22 -1.14 -5.00 -10.05
C TYR A 22 -0.76 -3.52 -9.88
N LEU A 23 -1.76 -2.64 -9.75
CA LEU A 23 -1.53 -1.22 -9.48
C LEU A 23 -0.84 -0.99 -8.14
N LEU A 24 -1.23 -1.75 -7.11
CA LEU A 24 -0.58 -1.66 -5.80
C LEU A 24 0.88 -2.10 -5.90
N ILE A 25 1.15 -3.26 -6.52
CA ILE A 25 2.51 -3.77 -6.69
C ILE A 25 3.39 -2.79 -7.47
N ASP A 26 2.91 -2.22 -8.58
CA ASP A 26 3.66 -1.21 -9.35
C ASP A 26 3.98 0.03 -8.47
N GLY A 27 3.00 0.50 -7.70
CA GLY A 27 3.21 1.60 -6.74
C GLY A 27 4.25 1.27 -5.66
N LEU A 28 4.22 0.05 -5.12
CA LEU A 28 5.20 -0.42 -4.13
C LEU A 28 6.61 -0.49 -4.72
N LYS A 29 6.78 -1.01 -5.94
CA LYS A 29 8.07 -1.06 -6.65
C LYS A 29 8.68 0.32 -6.83
N ARG A 30 7.89 1.28 -7.32
CA ARG A 30 8.35 2.67 -7.49
C ARG A 30 8.74 3.31 -6.16
N SER A 31 7.95 3.04 -5.12
CA SER A 31 8.24 3.54 -3.76
C SER A 31 9.52 2.93 -3.20
N LEU A 32 9.80 1.65 -3.48
CA LEU A 32 11.02 0.98 -3.07
C LEU A 32 12.26 1.60 -3.73
N LEU A 33 12.23 1.83 -5.04
CA LEU A 33 13.32 2.47 -5.78
C LEU A 33 13.69 3.84 -5.20
N ILE A 34 12.67 4.60 -4.78
CA ILE A 34 12.86 5.91 -4.15
C ILE A 34 13.35 5.74 -2.71
N SER A 35 12.94 4.70 -1.99
CA SER A 35 13.28 4.51 -0.57
C SER A 35 14.79 4.43 -0.30
N ASP A 36 15.55 3.86 -1.22
CA ASP A 36 17.01 3.74 -1.10
C ASP A 36 17.73 5.09 -1.24
N GLN A 37 17.08 6.09 -1.85
CA GLN A 37 17.64 7.43 -2.00
C GLN A 37 17.28 8.38 -0.84
N ILE A 38 16.11 8.18 -0.21
CA ILE A 38 15.53 9.17 0.72
C ILE A 38 15.26 8.62 2.14
N GLY A 39 15.66 7.38 2.44
CA GLY A 39 15.53 6.80 3.79
C GLY A 39 14.07 6.67 4.25
N ILE A 40 13.21 6.13 3.38
CA ILE A 40 11.81 5.84 3.71
C ILE A 40 11.75 4.48 4.43
N ASN A 41 11.09 4.43 5.59
CA ASN A 41 11.00 3.19 6.39
C ASN A 41 9.65 2.46 6.22
N ALA A 42 8.61 3.16 5.78
CA ALA A 42 7.28 2.58 5.56
C ALA A 42 6.45 3.41 4.58
N ILE A 43 5.52 2.73 3.91
CA ILE A 43 4.47 3.34 3.09
C ILE A 43 3.20 3.42 3.93
N ILE A 44 2.56 4.58 3.97
CA ILE A 44 1.32 4.80 4.72
C ILE A 44 0.16 4.98 3.73
N VAL A 45 -1.00 4.44 4.08
CA VAL A 45 -2.26 4.63 3.36
C VAL A 45 -3.34 5.10 4.32
N ASP A 46 -4.19 6.00 3.83
CA ASP A 46 -5.47 6.31 4.48
C ASP A 46 -6.57 5.67 3.61
N ALA A 47 -7.09 4.55 4.08
CA ALA A 47 -8.16 3.82 3.44
C ALA A 47 -9.47 4.62 3.50
N LYS A 48 -10.23 4.59 2.40
CA LYS A 48 -11.51 5.32 2.31
C LYS A 48 -12.57 4.74 3.25
N ASP A 49 -12.60 3.43 3.40
CA ASP A 49 -13.61 2.69 4.17
C ASP A 49 -13.05 1.33 4.62
N ALA A 50 -13.87 0.57 5.36
CA ALA A 50 -13.48 -0.75 5.87
C ALA A 50 -13.15 -1.76 4.76
N ASN A 51 -13.80 -1.67 3.60
CA ASN A 51 -13.52 -2.56 2.46
C ASN A 51 -12.14 -2.26 1.87
N ALA A 52 -11.81 -0.98 1.71
CA ALA A 52 -10.47 -0.55 1.30
C ALA A 52 -9.40 -0.95 2.33
N ALA A 53 -9.69 -0.80 3.62
CA ALA A 53 -8.77 -1.23 4.68
C ALA A 53 -8.52 -2.75 4.62
N ASN A 54 -9.57 -3.56 4.45
CA ASN A 54 -9.45 -5.01 4.28
C ASN A 54 -8.65 -5.39 3.03
N PHE A 55 -8.85 -4.67 1.93
CA PHE A 55 -8.01 -4.82 0.74
C PHE A 55 -6.54 -4.63 1.11
N TYR A 56 -6.14 -3.53 1.74
CA TYR A 56 -4.74 -3.31 2.11
C TYR A 56 -4.21 -4.35 3.12
N ARG A 57 -5.00 -4.76 4.12
CA ARG A 57 -4.62 -5.82 5.08
C ARG A 57 -4.28 -7.13 4.39
N HIS A 58 -5.00 -7.48 3.31
CA HIS A 58 -4.71 -8.69 2.53
C HIS A 58 -3.31 -8.68 1.89
N PHE A 59 -2.71 -7.50 1.69
CA PHE A 59 -1.34 -7.32 1.20
C PHE A 59 -0.30 -7.13 2.31
N GLY A 60 -0.66 -7.40 3.58
CA GLY A 60 0.25 -7.29 4.71
C GLY A 60 0.38 -5.89 5.30
N PHE A 61 -0.47 -4.94 4.91
CA PHE A 61 -0.53 -3.65 5.61
C PHE A 61 -1.05 -3.83 7.04
N ILE A 62 -0.41 -3.15 7.98
CA ILE A 62 -0.70 -3.19 9.41
C ILE A 62 -1.49 -1.93 9.78
N GLU A 63 -2.59 -2.10 10.52
CA GLU A 63 -3.41 -0.98 10.97
C GLU A 63 -2.76 -0.21 12.13
N PHE A 64 -3.02 1.09 12.21
CA PHE A 64 -2.65 1.87 13.38
C PHE A 64 -3.62 1.58 14.54
N PRO A 65 -3.15 1.37 15.78
CA PRO A 65 -4.02 1.09 16.92
C PRO A 65 -5.10 2.15 17.16
N SER A 66 -4.79 3.42 16.87
CA SER A 66 -5.70 4.56 17.06
C SER A 66 -6.63 4.81 15.87
N ASN A 67 -6.36 4.24 14.69
CA ASN A 67 -7.18 4.45 13.49
C ASN A 67 -7.08 3.26 12.54
N LYS A 68 -8.14 2.45 12.49
CA LYS A 68 -8.26 1.25 11.64
C LYS A 68 -8.31 1.53 10.13
N LEU A 69 -8.57 2.77 9.73
CA LEU A 69 -8.53 3.20 8.32
C LEU A 69 -7.15 3.72 7.92
N LYS A 70 -6.25 3.91 8.88
CA LYS A 70 -4.86 4.24 8.58
C LYS A 70 -4.03 2.98 8.70
N LEU A 71 -3.29 2.66 7.65
CA LEU A 71 -2.44 1.47 7.63
C LEU A 71 -1.05 1.82 7.12
N PHE A 72 -0.08 0.98 7.44
CA PHE A 72 1.27 1.09 6.93
C PHE A 72 1.85 -0.26 6.52
N LEU A 73 2.77 -0.22 5.55
CA LEU A 73 3.57 -1.36 5.13
C LEU A 73 5.06 -1.01 5.28
N PRO A 74 5.82 -1.72 6.12
CA PRO A 74 7.26 -1.50 6.24
C PRO A 74 7.98 -1.74 4.91
N ILE A 75 8.98 -0.91 4.59
CA ILE A 75 9.81 -1.11 3.38
C ILE A 75 10.52 -2.47 3.42
N ASN A 76 10.93 -2.94 4.59
CA ASN A 76 11.56 -4.27 4.74
C ASN A 76 10.64 -5.40 4.29
N THR A 77 9.32 -5.28 4.53
CA THR A 77 8.33 -6.23 4.04
C THR A 77 8.28 -6.21 2.51
N ILE A 78 8.39 -5.03 1.89
CA ILE A 78 8.40 -4.89 0.42
C ILE A 78 9.70 -5.44 -0.17
N LYS A 79 10.86 -5.21 0.48
CA LYS A 79 12.15 -5.78 0.08
C LYS A 79 12.13 -7.31 0.10
N ALA A 80 11.48 -7.92 1.09
CA ALA A 80 11.35 -9.37 1.21
C ALA A 80 10.47 -10.02 0.12
N LEU A 81 9.62 -9.23 -0.57
CA LEU A 81 8.73 -9.74 -1.61
C LEU A 81 9.43 -9.98 -2.97
N ASN A 82 10.71 -9.62 -3.11
CA ASN A 82 11.50 -9.74 -4.37
C ASN A 82 10.70 -9.28 -5.61
N LEU A 83 9.96 -8.18 -5.46
CA LEU A 83 9.06 -7.65 -6.49
C LEU A 83 9.81 -7.18 -7.73
#